data_AF-W1YG07-F1
#
_entry.id   AF-W1YG07-F1
#
_cell.length_a   1.000
_cell.length_b   1.000
_cell.length_c   1.000
_cell.angle_alpha   90.00
_cell.angle_beta   90.00
_cell.angle_gamma   90.00
#
_symmetry.space_group_name_H-M   'P 1'
#
loop_
_entity.id
_entity.type
_entity.pdbx_description
1 polymer ?
#
loop_
_entity_poly.entity_id
_entity_poly.type
_entity_poly.pdbx_seq_one_letter_code
_entity_poly.pdbx_strand_id
1 'polypeptide(L)'
;HPINVVWSAKFFEVQKYLSLTHHAYSPLLVVINKAKFDGLSPEFQQALVSSAQEAGNYQRKLVAEDQQKIIDGMKEAGVEVITDL
;
A
#
# COMPACT_ATOMS: atom_id res chain seq x y z
N HIS A 1 -0.15 6.55 -9.83
CA HIS A 1 -0.92 5.85 -8.79
C HIS A 1 -0.14 4.60 -8.35
N PRO A 2 -0.10 4.21 -7.07
CA PRO A 2 0.60 3.01 -6.62
C PRO A 2 0.10 1.74 -7.31
N ILE A 3 1.01 0.83 -7.68
CA ILE A 3 0.70 -0.35 -8.52
C ILE A 3 -0.27 -1.34 -7.86
N ASN A 4 -0.30 -1.40 -6.52
CA ASN A 4 -1.22 -2.24 -5.78
C ASN A 4 -2.68 -1.83 -6.00
N VAL A 5 -2.96 -0.52 -6.10
CA VAL A 5 -4.30 -0.02 -6.39
C VAL A 5 -4.69 -0.31 -7.84
N VAL A 6 -3.75 -0.13 -8.77
CA VAL A 6 -3.96 -0.43 -10.20
C VAL A 6 -4.30 -1.92 -10.40
N TRP A 7 -3.60 -2.81 -9.69
CA TRP A 7 -3.85 -4.24 -9.69
C TRP A 7 -5.20 -4.61 -9.06
N SER A 8 -5.46 -4.15 -7.84
CA SER A 8 -6.70 -4.51 -7.12
C SER A 8 -7.96 -3.99 -7.82
N ALA A 9 -7.85 -2.84 -8.50
CA ALA A 9 -8.92 -2.27 -9.31
C ALA A 9 -9.04 -2.89 -10.72
N LYS A 10 -8.21 -3.88 -11.04
CA LYS A 10 -8.20 -4.61 -12.32
C LYS A 10 -7.99 -3.74 -13.56
N PHE A 11 -7.23 -2.65 -13.44
CA PHE A 11 -7.02 -1.76 -14.58
C PHE A 11 -6.24 -2.41 -15.72
N PHE A 12 -5.56 -3.53 -15.49
CA PHE A 12 -4.96 -4.35 -16.55
C PHE A 12 -5.98 -4.85 -17.59
N GLU A 13 -7.28 -4.93 -17.25
CA GLU A 13 -8.33 -5.35 -18.21
C GLU A 13 -8.57 -4.30 -19.31
N VAL A 14 -8.22 -3.03 -19.05
CA VAL A 14 -8.55 -1.90 -19.93
C VAL A 14 -7.37 -0.95 -20.18
N GLN A 15 -6.20 -1.19 -19.60
CA GLN A 15 -4.99 -0.37 -19.77
C GLN A 15 -3.85 -1.23 -20.30
N LYS A 16 -3.30 -0.85 -21.45
CA LYS A 16 -2.25 -1.62 -22.16
C LYS A 16 -0.83 -1.33 -21.69
N TYR A 17 -0.59 -0.19 -21.05
CA TYR A 17 0.74 0.31 -20.72
C TYR A 17 0.82 0.72 -19.25
N LEU A 18 1.94 0.41 -18.60
CA LEU A 18 2.27 0.85 -17.25
C LEU A 18 3.72 1.38 -17.21
N SER A 19 3.90 2.69 -17.03
CA SER A 19 5.22 3.32 -16.83
C SER A 19 5.56 3.43 -15.34
N LEU A 20 6.62 2.73 -14.90
CA LEU A 20 7.11 2.79 -13.51
C LEU A 20 8.00 4.01 -13.27
N THR A 21 7.37 5.18 -13.21
CA THR A 21 8.04 6.50 -13.07
C THR A 21 8.52 6.84 -11.65
N HIS A 22 8.06 6.14 -10.61
CA HIS A 22 8.40 6.41 -9.21
C HIS A 22 8.22 7.89 -8.74
N HIS A 23 7.33 8.65 -9.38
CA HIS A 23 7.18 10.10 -9.19
C HIS A 23 6.60 10.54 -7.83
N ALA A 24 6.07 9.62 -7.03
CA ALA A 24 5.46 9.96 -5.74
C ALA A 24 5.56 8.83 -4.72
N TYR A 25 5.78 9.23 -3.46
CA TYR A 25 5.54 8.40 -2.28
C TYR A 25 4.24 8.86 -1.63
N SER A 26 3.25 7.96 -1.54
CA SER A 26 1.89 8.28 -1.06
C SER A 26 1.51 7.39 0.13
N PRO A 27 1.92 7.75 1.37
CA PRO A 27 1.58 6.96 2.55
C PRO A 27 0.11 7.14 2.93
N LEU A 28 -0.49 6.09 3.51
CA LEU A 28 -1.78 6.17 4.18
C LEU A 28 -1.55 6.33 5.69
N LEU A 29 -2.26 7.28 6.31
CA LEU A 29 -2.18 7.51 7.74
C LEU A 29 -3.33 6.81 8.47
N VAL A 30 -2.99 6.03 9.50
CA VAL A 30 -3.97 5.53 10.46
C VAL A 30 -4.15 6.60 11.52
N VAL A 31 -5.37 7.13 11.64
CA VAL A 31 -5.70 8.23 12.56
C VAL A 31 -6.88 7.85 13.44
N ILE A 32 -6.89 8.36 14.67
CA ILE A 32 -7.98 8.21 15.63
C ILE A 32 -8.41 9.59 16.13
N ASN A 33 -9.70 9.75 16.44
CA ASN A 33 -10.18 10.96 17.10
C ASN A 33 -9.44 11.15 18.44
N LYS A 34 -8.87 12.34 18.65
CA LYS A 34 -8.05 12.64 19.83
C LYS A 34 -8.82 12.51 21.14
N ALA A 35 -10.03 13.08 21.25
CA ALA A 35 -10.81 13.00 22.47
C ALA A 35 -11.19 11.56 22.84
N LYS A 36 -11.46 10.71 21.83
CA LYS A 36 -11.68 9.27 22.05
C LYS A 36 -10.42 8.57 22.56
N PHE A 37 -9.27 8.84 21.95
CA PHE A 37 -8.00 8.24 22.38
C PHE A 37 -7.61 8.68 23.80
N ASP A 38 -7.69 9.98 24.09
CA ASP A 38 -7.37 10.54 25.41
C ASP A 38 -8.29 10.01 26.51
N GLY A 39 -9.53 9.61 26.15
CA GLY A 39 -10.49 9.01 27.08
C GLY A 39 -10.26 7.52 27.40
N LEU A 40 -9.29 6.86 26.75
CA LEU A 40 -8.93 5.47 27.04
C LEU A 40 -8.01 5.38 28.26
N SER A 41 -8.00 4.24 28.96
CA SER A 41 -6.99 3.96 29.98
C SER A 41 -5.58 3.97 29.37
N PRO A 42 -4.52 4.28 30.14
CA PRO A 42 -3.15 4.26 29.64
C PRO A 42 -2.76 2.92 29.00
N GLU A 43 -3.26 1.81 29.53
CA GLU A 43 -3.02 0.46 28.99
C GLU A 43 -3.57 0.32 27.56
N PHE A 44 -4.79 0.80 27.31
CA PHE A 44 -5.40 0.74 25.98
C PHE A 44 -4.79 1.75 25.00
N GLN A 45 -4.38 2.92 25.47
CA GLN A 45 -3.62 3.86 24.63
C GLN A 45 -2.32 3.22 24.14
N GLN A 46 -1.56 2.60 25.06
CA GLN A 46 -0.31 1.93 24.74
C GLN A 46 -0.54 0.75 23.77
N ALA A 47 -1.53 -0.10 24.05
CA ALA A 47 -1.86 -1.24 23.20
C ALA A 47 -2.20 -0.81 21.77
N LEU A 48 -3.04 0.24 21.60
CA LEU A 48 -3.38 0.76 20.28
C LEU A 48 -2.17 1.27 19.51
N VAL A 49 -1.30 2.06 20.16
CA VAL A 49 -0.11 2.61 19.51
C VAL A 49 0.86 1.51 19.10
N SER A 50 1.14 0.54 19.99
CA SER A 50 2.05 -0.56 19.66
C SER A 50 1.51 -1.43 18.53
N SER A 51 0.22 -1.79 18.57
CA SER A 51 -0.40 -2.59 17.51
C SER A 51 -0.44 -1.86 16.18
N ALA A 52 -0.70 -0.54 16.17
CA ALA A 52 -0.66 0.26 14.94
C ALA A 52 0.75 0.31 14.33
N GLN A 53 1.80 0.41 15.15
CA GLN A 53 3.19 0.38 14.69
C GLN A 53 3.57 -0.99 14.13
N GLU A 54 3.22 -2.07 14.83
CA GLU A 54 3.45 -3.44 14.38
C GLU A 54 2.74 -3.71 13.05
N ALA A 55 1.44 -3.37 12.96
CA ALA A 55 0.66 -3.50 11.73
C ALA A 55 1.26 -2.69 10.59
N GLY A 56 1.74 -1.46 10.85
CA GLY A 56 2.41 -0.63 9.86
C GLY A 56 3.71 -1.24 9.33
N ASN A 57 4.51 -1.86 10.19
CA ASN A 57 5.72 -2.59 9.78
C ASN A 57 5.37 -3.82 8.93
N TYR A 58 4.40 -4.60 9.39
CA TYR A 58 3.94 -5.79 8.68
C TYR A 58 3.36 -5.45 7.30
N GLN A 59 2.54 -4.40 7.21
CA GLN A 59 1.96 -3.93 5.97
C GLN A 59 3.04 -3.48 4.97
N ARG A 60 4.10 -2.78 5.40
CA ARG A 60 5.22 -2.40 4.54
C ARG A 60 5.96 -3.62 3.98
N LYS A 61 6.16 -4.65 4.80
CA LYS A 61 6.76 -5.91 4.36
C LYS A 61 5.91 -6.57 3.26
N LEU A 62 4.60 -6.68 3.47
CA LEU A 62 3.70 -7.24 2.46
C LEU A 62 3.72 -6.45 1.14
N VAL A 63 3.73 -5.12 1.20
CA VAL A 63 3.83 -4.30 -0.02
C VAL A 63 5.12 -4.56 -0.79
N ALA A 64 6.25 -4.67 -0.10
CA ALA A 64 7.52 -4.98 -0.74
C ALA A 64 7.52 -6.40 -1.37
N GLU A 65 6.93 -7.38 -0.68
CA GLU A 65 6.80 -8.76 -1.17
C GLU A 65 5.87 -8.89 -2.39
N ASP A 66 4.80 -8.09 -2.45
CA ASP A 66 3.81 -8.16 -3.54
C ASP A 66 4.19 -7.33 -4.76
N GLN A 67 5.11 -6.37 -4.63
CA GLN A 67 5.47 -5.45 -5.72
C GLN A 67 5.89 -6.21 -6.99
N GLN A 68 6.79 -7.19 -6.87
CA GLN A 68 7.25 -7.97 -8.02
C GLN A 68 6.14 -8.87 -8.57
N LYS A 69 5.37 -9.54 -7.69
CA LYS A 69 4.26 -10.41 -8.09
C LYS A 69 3.21 -9.65 -8.92
N ILE A 70 2.91 -8.42 -8.53
CA ILE A 70 1.97 -7.56 -9.25
C ILE A 70 2.53 -7.18 -10.61
N ILE A 71 3.81 -6.82 -10.71
CA ILE A 71 4.44 -6.50 -11.99
C ILE A 71 4.39 -7.70 -12.94
N ASP A 72 4.67 -8.90 -12.42
CA ASP A 72 4.65 -10.13 -13.22
C ASP A 72 3.21 -10.47 -13.65
N GLY A 73 2.23 -10.37 -12.74
CA GLY A 73 0.83 -10.56 -13.07
C GLY A 73 0.29 -9.56 -14.11
N MET A 74 0.76 -8.31 -14.08
CA MET A 74 0.42 -7.31 -15.10
C MET A 74 0.96 -7.74 -16.48
N LYS A 75 2.21 -8.23 -16.55
CA LYS A 75 2.81 -8.72 -17.79
C LYS A 75 2.07 -9.95 -18.33
N GLU A 76 1.72 -10.89 -17.45
CA GLU A 76 0.92 -12.08 -17.79
C GLU A 76 -0.47 -11.70 -18.33
N ALA A 77 -1.06 -10.62 -17.82
CA ALA A 77 -2.32 -10.06 -18.31
C ALA A 77 -2.18 -9.27 -19.63
N GLY A 78 -0.97 -9.19 -20.21
CA GLY A 78 -0.71 -8.52 -21.49
C GLY A 78 -0.42 -7.02 -21.39
N VAL A 79 -0.14 -6.51 -20.19
CA VAL A 79 0.28 -5.11 -19.99
C VAL A 79 1.77 -4.97 -20.31
N GLU A 80 2.11 -3.97 -21.12
CA GLU A 80 3.49 -3.57 -21.36
C GLU A 80 3.99 -2.69 -20.20
N VAL A 81 4.95 -3.22 -19.43
CA VAL A 81 5.55 -2.53 -18.28
C VAL A 81 6.86 -1.86 -18.70
N ILE A 82 6.91 -0.53 -18.61
CA ILE A 82 8.04 0.31 -19.02
C ILE A 82 8.81 0.76 -17.78
N THR A 83 10.10 0.41 -17.72
CA THR A 83 10.97 0.67 -16.56
C THR A 83 12.18 1.57 -16.85
N ASP A 84 12.61 1.67 -18.11
CA ASP A 84 13.67 2.59 -18.53
C ASP A 84 13.05 3.93 -18.91
N LEU A 85 13.09 4.89 -17.99
CA LEU A 85 12.45 6.21 -18.11
C LEU A 85 13.44 7.34 -17.73
#